data_AF-A0A0R2KX87-F1
#
_entry.id   AF-A0A0R2KX87-F1
#
_cell.length_a   1.000
_cell.length_b   1.000
_cell.length_c   1.000
_cell.angle_alpha   90.00
_cell.angle_beta   90.00
_cell.angle_gamma   90.00
#
_symmetry.space_group_name_H-M   'P 1'
#
loop_
_entity.id
_entity.type
_entity.pdbx_description
1 polymer ?
#
loop_
_entity_poly.entity_id
_entity_poly.type
_entity_poly.pdbx_seq_one_letter_code
_entity_poly.pdbx_strand_id
1 'polypeptide(L)'
;MMKINEEDRKKAKEDVNKLHMLLVNRADQSAELLDITDVLSQVGKKIDTVDNPSALINRLVNYIRSVAIAGKIHFPDEQEKLMIELSTMGQKAGLNGLYMADFSDKSQFYSYLEKMPRR
;
A
#
# COMPACT_ATOMS: atom_id res chain seq x y z
N MET A 1 -11.60 11.31 15.68
CA MET A 1 -10.96 10.46 14.66
C MET A 1 -10.73 9.09 15.30
N MET A 2 -11.37 8.04 14.81
CA MET A 2 -11.27 6.71 15.43
C MET A 2 -9.92 6.10 15.01
N LYS A 3 -9.02 5.90 15.98
CA LYS A 3 -7.77 5.17 15.73
C LYS A 3 -8.13 3.73 15.39
N ILE A 4 -7.45 3.12 14.42
CA ILE A 4 -7.60 1.67 14.20
C ILE A 4 -7.19 0.97 15.48
N ASN A 5 -7.94 -0.05 15.90
CA ASN A 5 -7.54 -0.84 17.06
C ASN A 5 -6.30 -1.70 16.70
N GLU A 6 -5.61 -2.22 17.72
CA GLU A 6 -4.39 -3.01 17.50
C GLU A 6 -4.63 -4.26 16.63
N GLU A 7 -5.85 -4.81 16.67
CA GLU A 7 -6.25 -5.95 15.85
C GLU A 7 -6.34 -5.58 14.35
N ASP A 8 -6.99 -4.45 14.03
CA ASP A 8 -7.06 -3.89 12.67
C ASP A 8 -5.65 -3.59 12.15
N ARG A 9 -4.75 -3.07 13.01
CA ARG A 9 -3.35 -2.78 12.65
C ARG A 9 -2.60 -4.04 12.28
N LYS A 10 -2.71 -5.07 13.12
CA LYS A 10 -2.10 -6.37 12.89
C LYS A 10 -2.63 -7.00 11.60
N LYS A 11 -3.95 -6.99 11.40
CA LYS A 11 -4.58 -7.52 10.19
C LYS A 11 -4.13 -6.79 8.93
N ALA A 12 -4.08 -5.46 8.97
CA ALA A 12 -3.58 -4.67 7.86
C ALA A 12 -2.14 -5.02 7.50
N LYS A 13 -1.27 -5.21 8.52
CA LYS A 13 0.11 -5.63 8.30
C LYS A 13 0.19 -7.02 7.65
N GLU A 14 -0.61 -7.96 8.14
CA GLU A 14 -0.69 -9.31 7.56
C GLU A 14 -1.12 -9.27 6.09
N ASP A 15 -2.14 -8.47 5.77
CA ASP A 15 -2.64 -8.32 4.39
C ASP A 15 -1.64 -7.64 3.47
N VAL A 16 -0.95 -6.59 3.94
CA VAL A 16 0.14 -5.93 3.20
C VAL A 16 1.26 -6.91 2.91
N ASN A 17 1.71 -7.69 3.90
CA ASN A 17 2.78 -8.66 3.74
C ASN A 17 2.37 -9.82 2.83
N LYS A 18 1.11 -10.28 2.93
CA LYS A 18 0.57 -11.31 2.05
C LYS A 18 0.51 -10.84 0.60
N LEU A 19 -0.01 -9.64 0.36
CA LEU A 19 -0.04 -9.05 -0.98
C LEU A 19 1.38 -8.87 -1.53
N HIS A 20 2.31 -8.35 -0.72
CA HIS A 20 3.72 -8.26 -1.09
C HIS A 20 4.28 -9.61 -1.55
N MET A 21 4.10 -10.66 -0.74
CA MET A 21 4.57 -12.01 -1.06
C MET A 21 3.97 -12.55 -2.36
N LEU A 22 2.67 -12.31 -2.60
CA LEU A 22 2.02 -12.74 -3.84
C LEU A 22 2.55 -12.02 -5.08
N LEU A 23 2.94 -10.75 -4.95
CA LEU A 23 3.43 -9.95 -6.09
C LEU A 23 4.90 -10.17 -6.39
N VAL A 24 5.77 -10.34 -5.38
CA VAL A 24 7.21 -10.61 -5.62
C VAL A 24 7.47 -11.98 -6.26
N ASN A 25 6.52 -12.91 -6.14
CA ASN A 25 6.62 -14.25 -6.72
C ASN A 25 6.00 -14.35 -8.13
N ARG A 26 5.53 -13.24 -8.69
CA ARG A 26 5.03 -13.21 -10.06
C ARG A 26 6.14 -13.37 -11.08
N ALA A 27 5.82 -14.00 -12.20
CA ALA A 27 6.75 -14.15 -13.33
C ALA A 27 6.96 -12.81 -14.06
N ASP A 28 5.92 -11.98 -14.16
CA ASP A 28 6.05 -10.58 -14.56
C ASP A 28 6.67 -9.78 -13.43
N GLN A 29 7.67 -8.95 -13.75
CA GLN A 29 8.34 -8.04 -12.83
C GLN A 29 8.58 -6.71 -13.56
N SER A 30 7.48 -6.08 -14.01
CA SER A 30 7.55 -4.76 -14.64
C SER A 30 8.03 -3.70 -13.63
N ALA A 31 8.50 -2.55 -14.13
CA ALA A 31 8.93 -1.45 -13.26
C ALA A 31 7.81 -1.03 -12.28
N GLU A 32 6.57 -0.96 -12.76
CA GLU A 32 5.39 -0.64 -11.96
C GLU A 32 5.11 -1.68 -10.87
N LEU A 33 5.28 -2.98 -11.18
CA LEU A 33 5.11 -4.04 -10.19
C LEU A 33 6.22 -4.02 -9.14
N LEU A 34 7.47 -3.79 -9.56
CA LEU A 34 8.60 -3.61 -8.66
C LEU A 34 8.37 -2.43 -7.72
N ASP A 35 7.89 -1.31 -8.26
CA ASP A 35 7.53 -0.13 -7.49
C ASP A 35 6.41 -0.39 -6.48
N ILE A 36 5.37 -1.13 -6.87
CA ILE A 36 4.31 -1.59 -5.96
C ILE A 36 4.89 -2.47 -4.84
N THR A 37 5.74 -3.43 -5.16
CA THR A 37 6.32 -4.34 -4.15
C THR A 37 7.25 -3.62 -3.18
N ASP A 38 8.04 -2.66 -3.66
CA ASP A 38 8.90 -1.83 -2.81
C ASP A 38 8.07 -1.00 -1.82
N VAL A 39 6.98 -0.39 -2.28
CA VAL A 39 6.06 0.37 -1.42
C VAL A 39 5.34 -0.54 -0.42
N LEU A 40 4.87 -1.71 -0.84
CA LEU A 40 4.27 -2.69 0.08
C LEU A 40 5.24 -3.12 1.19
N SER A 41 6.49 -3.44 0.82
CA SER A 41 7.55 -3.76 1.79
C SER A 41 7.77 -2.62 2.78
N GLN A 42 7.77 -1.38 2.27
CA GLN A 42 8.00 -0.20 3.07
C GLN A 42 6.86 0.10 4.03
N VAL A 43 5.60 -0.05 3.59
CA VAL A 43 4.42 0.08 4.46
C VAL A 43 4.41 -1.00 5.53
N GLY A 44 4.75 -2.25 5.19
CA GLY A 44 4.83 -3.35 6.16
C GLY A 44 5.81 -3.10 7.31
N LYS A 45 6.89 -2.32 7.08
CA LYS A 45 7.83 -1.90 8.13
C LYS A 45 7.29 -0.77 9.01
N LYS A 46 6.49 0.13 8.44
CA LYS A 46 6.06 1.38 9.09
C LYS A 46 4.75 1.27 9.85
N ILE A 47 3.87 0.34 9.46
CA ILE A 47 2.49 0.27 9.95
C ILE A 47 2.39 0.12 11.47
N ASP A 48 3.39 -0.51 12.11
CA ASP A 48 3.42 -0.68 13.56
C ASP A 48 3.79 0.59 14.33
N THR A 49 4.44 1.56 13.70
CA THR A 49 5.01 2.71 14.38
C THR A 49 4.34 4.03 14.01
N VAL A 50 3.55 4.08 12.94
CA VAL A 50 2.85 5.30 12.53
C VAL A 50 1.67 5.62 13.45
N ASP A 51 1.47 6.92 13.70
CA ASP A 51 0.35 7.40 14.52
C ASP A 51 -1.01 7.16 13.85
N ASN A 52 -1.05 7.25 12.51
CA ASN A 52 -2.26 7.09 11.71
C ASN A 52 -2.07 6.01 10.62
N PRO A 53 -2.19 4.72 10.99
CA PRO A 53 -2.06 3.62 10.04
C PRO A 53 -3.14 3.60 8.96
N SER A 54 -4.39 4.00 9.23
CA SER A 54 -5.42 4.10 8.18
C SER A 54 -5.02 5.07 7.07
N ALA A 55 -4.44 6.22 7.40
CA ALA A 55 -3.98 7.17 6.39
C ALA A 55 -2.84 6.60 5.55
N LEU A 56 -1.92 5.83 6.16
CA LEU A 56 -0.85 5.13 5.43
C LEU A 56 -1.43 4.08 4.46
N ILE A 57 -2.38 3.27 4.92
CA ILE A 57 -3.05 2.25 4.10
C ILE A 57 -3.84 2.89 2.95
N ASN A 58 -4.54 4.01 3.22
CA ASN A 58 -5.28 4.71 2.17
C ASN A 58 -4.36 5.22 1.05
N ARG A 59 -3.21 5.80 1.42
CA ARG A 59 -2.18 6.20 0.43
C ARG A 59 -1.65 5.00 -0.34
N LEU A 60 -1.34 3.89 0.35
CA LEU A 60 -0.89 2.65 -0.28
C LEU A 60 -1.89 2.17 -1.34
N VAL A 61 -3.18 2.06 -0.99
CA VAL A 61 -4.21 1.55 -1.91
C VAL A 61 -4.35 2.46 -3.13
N ASN A 62 -4.33 3.77 -2.94
CA ASN A 62 -4.42 4.72 -4.06
C ASN A 62 -3.17 4.68 -4.94
N TYR A 63 -1.98 4.53 -4.33
CA TYR A 63 -0.73 4.34 -5.07
C TYR A 63 -0.77 3.09 -5.94
N ILE A 64 -1.14 1.94 -5.35
CA ILE A 64 -1.25 0.67 -6.08
C ILE A 64 -2.22 0.82 -7.25
N ARG A 65 -3.40 1.45 -7.03
CA ARG A 65 -4.38 1.67 -8.11
C ARG A 65 -3.80 2.54 -9.24
N SER A 66 -3.13 3.64 -8.89
CA SER A 66 -2.53 4.55 -9.88
C SER A 66 -1.47 3.85 -10.72
N VAL A 67 -0.52 3.18 -10.05
CA VAL A 67 0.61 2.49 -10.70
C VAL A 67 0.15 1.27 -11.49
N ALA A 68 -0.84 0.51 -10.98
CA ALA A 68 -1.41 -0.62 -11.71
C ALA A 68 -2.16 -0.19 -12.98
N ILE A 69 -2.86 0.95 -12.97
CA ILE A 69 -3.50 1.48 -14.17
C ILE A 69 -2.44 1.87 -15.21
N ALA A 70 -1.38 2.55 -14.79
CA ALA A 70 -0.29 2.95 -15.69
C ALA A 70 0.41 1.72 -16.31
N GLY A 71 0.73 0.73 -15.48
CA GLY A 71 1.40 -0.52 -15.89
C GLY A 71 0.48 -1.59 -16.50
N LYS A 72 -0.83 -1.33 -16.61
CA LYS A 72 -1.84 -2.30 -17.05
C LYS A 72 -1.77 -3.63 -16.28
N ILE A 73 -1.54 -3.56 -14.97
CA ILE A 73 -1.39 -4.72 -14.09
C ILE A 73 -2.77 -5.26 -13.73
N HIS A 74 -2.99 -6.54 -14.00
CA HIS A 74 -4.18 -7.25 -13.56
C HIS A 74 -3.93 -7.99 -12.24
N PHE A 75 -4.87 -7.90 -11.30
CA PHE A 75 -4.84 -8.61 -10.03
C PHE A 75 -5.86 -9.77 -10.08
N PRO A 76 -5.42 -11.04 -9.92
CA PRO A 76 -6.32 -12.18 -9.73
C PRO A 76 -7.12 -12.07 -8.44
N ASP A 77 -8.20 -12.84 -8.34
CA ASP A 77 -9.20 -12.81 -7.26
C ASP A 77 -8.61 -12.74 -5.84
N GLU A 78 -7.55 -13.52 -5.54
CA GLU A 78 -6.94 -13.50 -4.21
C GLU A 78 -6.32 -12.13 -3.87
N GLN A 79 -5.66 -11.51 -4.84
CA GLN A 79 -4.99 -10.22 -4.67
C GLN A 79 -6.01 -9.08 -4.67
N GLU A 80 -7.07 -9.20 -5.47
CA GLU A 80 -8.18 -8.26 -5.46
C GLU A 80 -8.90 -8.25 -4.11
N LYS A 81 -9.14 -9.42 -3.51
CA LYS A 81 -9.71 -9.53 -2.15
C LYS A 81 -8.84 -8.78 -1.12
N LEU A 82 -7.52 -8.96 -1.16
CA LEU A 82 -6.60 -8.23 -0.28
C LEU A 82 -6.68 -6.71 -0.52
N MET A 83 -6.77 -6.27 -1.77
CA MET A 83 -6.95 -4.86 -2.10
C MET A 83 -8.27 -4.29 -1.57
N ILE A 84 -9.36 -5.06 -1.58
CA ILE A 84 -10.67 -4.66 -1.02
C ILE A 84 -10.59 -4.52 0.51
N GLU A 85 -9.97 -5.49 1.19
CA GLU A 85 -9.79 -5.46 2.65
C GLU A 85 -8.95 -4.24 3.07
N LEU A 86 -7.81 -4.02 2.41
CA LEU A 86 -6.96 -2.85 2.65
C LEU A 86 -7.69 -1.54 2.36
N SER A 87 -8.48 -1.48 1.29
CA SER A 87 -9.31 -0.30 0.97
C SER A 87 -10.31 0.00 2.09
N THR A 88 -10.92 -1.03 2.66
CA THR A 88 -11.89 -0.88 3.77
C THR A 88 -11.20 -0.34 5.03
N MET A 89 -10.01 -0.85 5.36
CA MET A 89 -9.23 -0.36 6.50
C MET A 89 -8.70 1.06 6.29
N GLY A 90 -8.34 1.42 5.06
CA GLY A 90 -7.88 2.76 4.68
C GLY A 90 -8.98 3.82 4.77
N GLN A 91 -10.22 3.48 4.40
CA GLN A 91 -11.36 4.42 4.43
C GLN A 91 -11.71 4.91 5.85
N LYS A 92 -11.34 4.16 6.90
CA LYS A 92 -11.49 4.58 8.30
C LYS A 92 -10.71 5.88 8.63
N ALA A 93 -9.76 6.31 7.80
CA ALA A 93 -9.06 7.59 7.94
C ALA A 93 -9.96 8.83 7.72
N GLY A 94 -11.16 8.65 7.16
CA GLY A 94 -12.04 9.75 6.76
C GLY A 94 -11.63 10.37 5.42
N LEU A 95 -12.63 10.73 4.62
CA LEU A 95 -12.49 11.25 3.24
C LEU A 95 -11.86 12.66 3.15
N ASN A 96 -11.56 13.30 4.28
CA ASN A 96 -11.20 14.71 4.32
C ASN A 96 -9.70 14.94 4.07
N GLY A 97 -9.30 15.01 2.79
CA GLY A 97 -8.09 15.74 2.40
C GLY A 97 -7.21 15.13 1.30
N LEU A 98 -7.51 13.92 0.82
CA LEU A 98 -6.59 13.17 -0.04
C LEU A 98 -7.03 13.06 -1.51
N TYR A 99 -8.21 13.53 -1.90
CA TYR A 99 -8.75 13.37 -3.26
C TYR A 99 -7.98 14.15 -4.36
N MET A 100 -7.01 14.99 -3.98
CA MET A 100 -6.20 15.83 -4.89
C MET A 100 -4.69 15.54 -4.83
N ALA A 101 -4.26 14.51 -4.11
CA ALA A 101 -2.84 14.16 -4.05
C ALA A 101 -2.42 13.37 -5.31
N ASP A 102 -1.23 13.65 -5.83
CA ASP A 102 -0.59 12.78 -6.81
C ASP A 102 -0.19 11.48 -6.11
N PHE A 103 -0.96 10.41 -6.31
CA PHE A 103 -0.71 9.11 -5.71
C PHE A 103 0.29 8.27 -6.50
N SER A 104 0.90 8.78 -7.58
CA SER A 104 1.86 8.01 -8.36
C SER A 104 3.30 8.09 -7.82
N ASP A 105 3.55 9.00 -6.87
CA ASP A 105 4.90 9.23 -6.34
C ASP A 105 5.29 8.26 -5.21
N LYS A 106 6.20 7.34 -5.53
CA LYS A 106 6.81 6.37 -4.61
C LYS A 106 7.49 7.02 -3.42
N SER A 107 8.04 8.22 -3.58
CA SER A 107 8.83 8.91 -2.55
C SER A 107 8.03 9.20 -1.28
N GLN A 108 6.70 9.30 -1.40
CA GLN A 108 5.77 9.56 -0.29
C GLN A 108 5.80 8.49 0.82
N PHE A 109 6.36 7.31 0.52
CA PHE A 109 6.48 6.20 1.48
C PHE A 109 7.86 6.11 2.13
N TYR A 110 8.81 6.96 1.75
CA TYR A 110 10.19 6.95 2.25
C TYR A 110 10.51 8.28 2.93
N SER A 111 11.20 8.21 4.07
CA SER A 111 11.83 9.36 4.71
C SER A 111 13.20 9.63 4.06
N TYR A 112 13.74 10.81 4.29
CA TYR A 112 15.05 11.22 3.75
C TYR A 112 16.20 10.26 4.09
N LEU A 113 16.12 9.55 5.22
CA LEU A 113 17.16 8.61 5.68
C LEU A 113 16.97 7.18 5.16
N GLU A 114 15.82 6.87 4.54
CA GLU A 114 15.52 5.54 4.04
C GLU A 114 15.95 5.38 2.59
N LYS A 115 16.64 4.26 2.30
CA LYS A 115 17.05 3.94 0.93
C LYS A 115 15.84 3.53 0.09
N MET A 116 15.37 4.42 -0.77
CA MET A 116 14.39 4.11 -1.81
C MET A 116 15.07 3.33 -2.95
N PRO A 117 14.59 2.12 -3.31
CA PRO A 117 15.12 1.42 -4.47
C PRO A 117 14.80 2.17 -5.76
N ARG A 118 15.79 2.23 -6.65
CA ARG A 118 15.68 2.74 -8.02
C ARG A 118 15.95 1.56 -8.95
N ARG A 119 14.93 1.01 -9.58
CA ARG A 119 15.00 -0.18 -10.44
C ARG A 119 14.10 0.00 -11.64
#